data_AF-V4JCY7-F1
#
_entry.id   AF-V4JCY7-F1
#
_cell.length_a   1.000
_cell.length_b   1.000
_cell.length_c   1.000
_cell.angle_alpha   90.00
_cell.angle_beta   90.00
_cell.angle_gamma   90.00
#
_symmetry.space_group_name_H-M   'P 1'
#
loop_
_entity.id
_entity.type
_entity.pdbx_description
1 polymer ?
#
loop_
_entity_poly.entity_id
_entity_poly.type
_entity_poly.pdbx_seq_one_letter_code
_entity_poly.pdbx_strand_id
1 'polypeptide(L)'
;MSRTLGQKRAEYCLKKLKELKCGRGDFKKLSAGLPAMIIQNGFGQTLAFLAAKSSKTESGQIVFKKEDKHYAAFSIISGWLKDPEIKILHSTITTEKELLLSISAMEQPDFLRAQKETLAMLEWLKRYANAALFEE
;
A
#
# COMPACT_ATOMS: atom_id res chain seq x y z
N MET A 1 10.70 -0.89 26.76
CA MET A 1 9.51 -1.67 26.34
C MET A 1 9.48 -1.71 24.82
N SER A 2 9.30 -2.87 24.19
CA SER A 2 9.11 -2.94 22.73
C SER A 2 7.67 -2.55 22.38
N ARG A 3 7.49 -1.83 21.27
CA ARG A 3 6.16 -1.45 20.77
C ARG A 3 5.48 -2.66 20.13
N THR A 4 4.16 -2.78 20.30
CA THR A 4 3.38 -3.84 19.64
C THR A 4 3.29 -3.61 18.13
N LEU A 5 3.03 -4.67 17.38
CA LEU A 5 2.84 -4.56 15.93
C LEU A 5 1.63 -3.69 15.57
N GLY A 6 0.58 -3.69 16.41
CA GLY A 6 -0.56 -2.80 16.26
C GLY A 6 -0.17 -1.32 16.37
N GLN A 7 0.66 -0.95 17.36
CA GLN A 7 1.16 0.41 17.50
C GLN A 7 2.00 0.86 16.29
N LYS A 8 2.80 -0.04 15.73
CA LYS A 8 3.63 0.23 14.54
C LYS A 8 2.78 0.47 13.28
N ARG A 9 1.77 -0.38 13.04
CA ARG A 9 0.80 -0.19 11.95
C ARG A 9 0.09 1.16 12.07
N ALA A 10 -0.38 1.47 13.28
CA ALA A 10 -1.07 2.72 13.58
C ALA A 10 -0.20 3.95 13.27
N GLU A 11 1.03 3.98 13.80
CA GLU A 11 1.99 5.04 13.56
C GLU A 11 2.32 5.19 12.06
N TYR A 12 2.60 4.07 11.38
CA TYR A 12 2.92 4.06 9.96
C TYR A 12 1.79 4.69 9.13
N CYS A 13 0.54 4.28 9.36
CA CYS A 13 -0.61 4.82 8.65
C CYS A 13 -0.81 6.32 8.92
N LEU A 14 -0.68 6.77 10.17
CA LEU A 14 -0.80 8.20 10.51
C LEU A 14 0.27 9.04 9.80
N LYS A 15 1.53 8.58 9.82
CA LYS A 15 2.63 9.27 9.12
C LYS A 15 2.34 9.38 7.63
N LYS A 16 1.88 8.29 7.00
CA LYS A 16 1.58 8.29 5.57
C LYS A 16 0.38 9.12 5.17
N LEU A 17 -0.66 9.18 6.01
CA LEU A 17 -1.79 10.07 5.79
C LEU A 17 -1.43 11.54 5.98
N LYS A 18 -0.52 11.86 6.91
CA LYS A 18 0.02 13.22 7.06
C LYS A 18 0.80 13.66 5.82
N GLU A 19 1.61 12.77 5.25
CA GLU A 19 2.44 12.99 4.04
C GLU A 19 1.65 12.88 2.72
N LEU A 20 0.33 12.62 2.77
CA LEU A 20 -0.49 12.33 1.59
C LEU A 20 -0.62 13.55 0.68
N LYS A 21 -0.27 13.40 -0.60
CA LYS A 21 -0.29 14.46 -1.61
C LYS A 21 -1.51 14.44 -2.54
N CYS A 22 -2.24 13.33 -2.58
CA CYS A 22 -3.43 13.19 -3.42
C CYS A 22 -4.69 13.73 -2.74
N GLY A 23 -5.78 13.86 -3.48
CA GLY A 23 -7.08 14.26 -2.94
C GLY A 23 -7.58 13.33 -1.83
N ARG A 24 -7.69 13.86 -0.60
CA ARG A 24 -7.98 13.09 0.62
C ARG A 24 -9.34 12.39 0.59
N GLY A 25 -10.40 13.08 0.17
CA GLY A 25 -11.75 12.48 0.08
C GLY A 25 -11.83 11.32 -0.91
N ASP A 26 -11.06 11.41 -1.99
CA ASP A 26 -10.96 10.39 -3.02
C ASP A 26 -10.12 9.19 -2.57
N PHE A 27 -9.03 9.46 -1.85
CA PHE A 27 -8.21 8.45 -1.20
C PHE A 27 -8.97 7.71 -0.08
N LYS A 28 -9.79 8.43 0.70
CA LYS A 28 -10.67 7.87 1.73
C LYS A 28 -11.59 6.80 1.13
N LYS A 29 -12.30 7.13 0.04
CA LYS A 29 -13.14 6.17 -0.69
C LYS A 29 -12.36 4.95 -1.17
N LEU A 30 -11.19 5.15 -1.77
CA LEU A 30 -10.34 4.06 -2.24
C LEU A 30 -9.89 3.15 -1.08
N SER A 31 -9.32 3.74 -0.02
CA SER A 31 -8.75 3.01 1.12
C SER A 31 -9.79 2.16 1.86
N ALA A 32 -11.05 2.62 1.93
CA ALA A 32 -12.15 1.86 2.50
C ALA A 32 -12.46 0.57 1.70
N GLY A 33 -12.28 0.59 0.37
CA GLY A 33 -12.54 -0.55 -0.52
C GLY A 33 -11.38 -1.54 -0.67
N LEU A 34 -10.15 -1.16 -0.33
CA LEU A 34 -8.95 -2.01 -0.55
C LEU A 34 -9.00 -3.37 0.15
N PRO A 35 -9.42 -3.49 1.44
CA PRO A 35 -9.49 -4.80 2.08
C PRO A 35 -10.43 -5.75 1.34
N ALA A 36 -11.60 -5.26 0.92
CA ALA A 36 -12.58 -6.05 0.17
C ALA A 36 -12.02 -6.46 -1.20
N MET A 37 -11.33 -5.55 -1.91
CA MET A 37 -10.69 -5.84 -3.19
C MET A 37 -9.64 -6.96 -3.09
N ILE A 38 -8.83 -6.96 -2.03
CA ILE A 38 -7.84 -8.01 -1.77
C ILE A 38 -8.52 -9.36 -1.50
N ILE A 39 -9.59 -9.38 -0.70
CA ILE A 39 -10.29 -10.63 -0.35
C ILE A 39 -11.02 -11.20 -1.57
N GLN A 40 -11.65 -10.36 -2.39
CA GLN A 40 -12.48 -10.78 -3.52
C GLN A 40 -11.66 -11.13 -4.76
N ASN A 41 -10.67 -10.30 -5.10
CA ASN A 41 -9.92 -10.43 -6.35
C ASN A 41 -8.50 -10.96 -6.12
N GLY A 42 -8.01 -10.93 -4.88
CA GLY A 42 -6.67 -11.35 -4.54
C GLY A 42 -5.68 -10.20 -4.39
N PHE A 43 -4.63 -10.47 -3.61
CA PHE A 43 -3.61 -9.50 -3.24
C PHE A 43 -2.79 -9.01 -4.43
N GLY A 44 -2.25 -9.92 -5.25
CA GLY A 44 -1.46 -9.58 -6.43
C GLY A 44 -2.28 -8.80 -7.47
N GLN A 45 -3.53 -9.20 -7.71
CA GLN A 45 -4.42 -8.49 -8.64
C GLN A 45 -4.73 -7.06 -8.17
N THR A 46 -4.94 -6.86 -6.87
CA THR A 46 -5.14 -5.53 -6.30
C THR A 46 -3.91 -4.64 -6.50
N LEU A 47 -2.69 -5.15 -6.25
CA LEU A 47 -1.45 -4.40 -6.49
C LEU A 47 -1.28 -4.04 -7.97
N ALA A 48 -1.54 -4.98 -8.88
CA ALA A 48 -1.50 -4.74 -10.32
C ALA A 48 -2.53 -3.69 -10.76
N PHE A 49 -3.75 -3.74 -10.23
CA PHE A 49 -4.79 -2.74 -10.48
C PHE A 49 -4.35 -1.34 -10.05
N LEU A 50 -3.80 -1.20 -8.84
CA LEU A 50 -3.30 0.08 -8.33
C LEU A 50 -2.17 0.64 -9.21
N ALA A 51 -1.23 -0.21 -9.63
CA ALA A 51 -0.14 0.17 -10.51
C ALA A 51 -0.64 0.60 -11.90
N ALA A 52 -1.62 -0.11 -12.47
CA ALA A 52 -2.21 0.20 -13.77
C ALA A 52 -2.97 1.53 -13.75
N LYS A 53 -3.75 1.81 -12.69
CA LYS A 53 -4.51 3.07 -12.58
C LYS A 53 -3.62 4.29 -12.35
N SER A 54 -2.46 4.09 -11.73
CA SER A 54 -1.53 5.18 -11.42
C SER A 54 -0.43 5.40 -12.46
N SER A 55 -0.38 4.61 -13.54
CA SER A 55 0.63 4.75 -14.57
C SER A 55 0.05 5.27 -15.89
N LYS A 56 0.94 5.79 -16.74
CA LYS A 56 0.69 6.11 -18.15
C LYS A 56 1.97 5.81 -18.93
N THR A 57 1.83 5.58 -20.23
CA THR A 57 2.97 5.47 -21.13
C THR A 57 3.30 6.84 -21.70
N GLU A 58 4.52 7.31 -21.49
CA GLU A 58 5.07 8.54 -22.06
C GLU A 58 6.38 8.22 -22.76
N SER A 59 6.51 8.57 -24.04
CA SER A 59 7.72 8.31 -24.83
C SER A 59 8.21 6.86 -24.78
N GLY A 60 7.27 5.90 -24.75
CA GLY A 60 7.56 4.47 -24.68
C GLY A 60 7.93 3.95 -23.28
N GLN A 61 7.89 4.80 -22.24
CA GLN A 61 8.21 4.44 -20.87
C GLN A 61 6.99 4.54 -19.96
N ILE A 62 6.91 3.65 -18.97
CA ILE A 62 5.85 3.68 -17.95
C ILE A 62 6.23 4.73 -16.90
N VAL A 63 5.39 5.75 -16.75
CA VAL A 63 5.55 6.82 -15.78
C VAL A 63 4.41 6.78 -14.77
N PHE A 64 4.75 6.76 -13.48
CA PHE A 64 3.79 6.76 -12.38
C PHE A 64 3.43 8.18 -11.95
N LYS A 65 2.14 8.47 -11.87
CA LYS A 65 1.57 9.73 -11.39
C LYS A 65 1.64 9.76 -9.86
N LYS A 66 2.67 10.40 -9.31
CA LYS A 66 2.95 10.38 -7.86
C LYS A 66 1.85 11.03 -7.00
N GLU A 67 1.03 11.90 -7.58
CA GLU A 67 -0.12 12.55 -6.94
C GLU A 67 -1.44 11.77 -7.12
N ASP A 68 -1.43 10.62 -7.81
CA ASP A 68 -2.61 9.79 -7.97
C ASP A 68 -2.92 8.99 -6.69
N LYS A 69 -4.20 8.87 -6.34
CA LYS A 69 -4.66 8.13 -5.16
C LYS A 69 -4.30 6.65 -5.19
N HIS A 70 -4.30 6.02 -6.35
CA HIS A 70 -3.89 4.62 -6.51
C HIS A 70 -2.39 4.47 -6.35
N TYR A 71 -1.60 5.47 -6.79
CA TYR A 71 -0.16 5.49 -6.54
C TYR A 71 0.12 5.59 -5.05
N ALA A 72 -0.57 6.51 -4.35
CA ALA A 72 -0.44 6.66 -2.92
C ALA A 72 -0.76 5.35 -2.18
N ALA A 73 -1.85 4.67 -2.54
CA ALA A 73 -2.21 3.38 -1.95
C ALA A 73 -1.15 2.30 -2.21
N PHE A 74 -0.67 2.19 -3.45
CA PHE A 74 0.40 1.27 -3.82
C PHE A 74 1.69 1.56 -3.04
N SER A 75 2.07 2.84 -2.94
CA SER A 75 3.27 3.30 -2.24
C SER A 75 3.21 3.03 -0.73
N ILE A 76 2.03 3.19 -0.11
CA ILE A 76 1.83 2.90 1.31
C ILE A 76 1.91 1.39 1.57
N ILE A 77 1.27 0.56 0.74
CA ILE A 77 1.34 -0.89 0.90
C ILE A 77 2.78 -1.38 0.68
N SER A 78 3.41 -0.97 -0.41
CA SER A 78 4.80 -1.35 -0.71
C SER A 78 5.79 -0.88 0.34
N GLY A 79 5.62 0.33 0.87
CA GLY A 79 6.46 0.86 1.93
C GLY A 79 6.33 0.05 3.23
N TRP A 80 5.12 -0.39 3.59
CA TRP A 80 4.90 -1.22 4.77
C TRP A 80 5.56 -2.60 4.66
N LEU A 81 5.44 -3.23 3.48
CA LEU A 81 6.04 -4.56 3.25
C LEU A 81 7.57 -4.52 3.27
N LYS A 82 8.16 -3.38 2.88
CA LYS A 82 9.61 -3.12 2.92
C LYS A 82 10.11 -2.59 4.26
N ASP A 83 9.23 -2.38 5.23
CA ASP A 83 9.63 -1.85 6.53
C ASP A 83 10.65 -2.79 7.19
N PRO A 84 11.80 -2.28 7.68
CA PRO A 84 12.86 -3.09 8.27
C PRO A 84 12.43 -3.91 9.49
N GLU A 85 11.34 -3.55 10.16
CA GLU A 85 10.79 -4.30 11.28
C GLU A 85 9.82 -5.41 10.81
N ILE A 86 9.23 -5.28 9.62
CA ILE A 86 8.28 -6.23 9.03
C ILE A 86 8.98 -7.29 8.18
N LYS A 87 9.98 -6.88 7.39
CA LYS A 87 10.88 -7.74 6.61
C LYS A 87 10.15 -8.75 5.70
N ILE A 88 9.08 -8.32 5.04
CA ILE A 88 8.39 -9.17 4.06
C ILE A 88 9.00 -9.00 2.66
N LEU A 89 9.32 -7.76 2.31
CA LEU A 89 10.05 -7.42 1.10
C LEU A 89 11.41 -6.82 1.45
N HIS A 90 12.37 -7.05 0.57
CA HIS A 90 13.71 -6.49 0.71
C HIS A 90 13.68 -4.97 0.47
N SER A 91 14.37 -4.21 1.32
CA SER A 91 14.44 -2.75 1.21
C SER A 91 15.16 -2.26 -0.05
N THR A 92 15.92 -3.15 -0.69
CA THR A 92 16.62 -2.91 -1.98
C THR A 92 15.67 -2.86 -3.18
N ILE A 93 14.39 -3.23 -3.03
CA ILE A 93 13.38 -3.11 -4.08
C ILE A 93 13.01 -1.64 -4.24
N THR A 94 13.39 -1.06 -5.38
CA THR A 94 13.27 0.39 -5.60
C THR A 94 12.14 0.74 -6.58
N THR A 95 11.79 -0.17 -7.48
CA THR A 95 10.79 0.10 -8.52
C THR A 95 9.48 -0.65 -8.30
N GLU A 96 8.39 -0.11 -8.85
CA GLU A 96 7.07 -0.75 -8.84
C GLU A 96 7.07 -2.09 -9.60
N LYS A 97 7.86 -2.18 -10.68
CA LYS A 97 8.03 -3.41 -11.45
C LYS A 97 8.74 -4.50 -10.64
N GLU A 98 9.87 -4.17 -10.02
CA GLU A 98 10.60 -5.11 -9.17
C GLU A 98 9.71 -5.62 -8.03
N LEU A 99 8.91 -4.74 -7.42
CA LEU A 99 8.00 -5.14 -6.35
C LEU A 99 6.98 -6.19 -6.82
N LEU A 100 6.32 -5.95 -7.96
CA LEU A 100 5.35 -6.89 -8.49
C LEU A 100 5.99 -8.23 -8.87
N LEU A 101 7.20 -8.20 -9.44
CA LEU A 101 7.99 -9.40 -9.73
C LEU A 101 8.32 -10.16 -8.43
N SER A 102 8.80 -9.47 -7.39
CA SER A 102 9.11 -10.08 -6.10
C SER A 102 7.89 -10.72 -5.46
N ILE A 103 6.73 -10.04 -5.46
CA ILE A 103 5.48 -10.61 -4.93
C ILE A 103 5.04 -11.84 -5.74
N SER A 104 5.16 -11.81 -7.07
CA SER A 104 4.76 -12.93 -7.93
C SER A 104 5.66 -14.17 -7.79
N ALA A 105 6.91 -13.98 -7.38
CA ALA A 105 7.90 -15.04 -7.21
C ALA A 105 7.96 -15.58 -5.77
N MET A 106 7.14 -15.07 -4.85
CA MET A 106 7.09 -15.55 -3.48
C MET A 106 6.55 -16.98 -3.40
N GLU A 107 7.17 -17.76 -2.52
CA GLU A 107 6.56 -19.00 -2.06
C GLU A 107 5.23 -18.72 -1.34
N GLN A 108 4.31 -19.68 -1.40
CA GLN A 108 2.97 -19.52 -0.86
C GLN A 108 2.93 -19.01 0.60
N PRO A 109 3.76 -19.50 1.55
CA PRO A 109 3.73 -19.00 2.92
C PRO A 109 4.06 -17.51 3.04
N ASP A 110 5.05 -17.04 2.28
CA ASP A 110 5.48 -15.64 2.29
C ASP A 110 4.45 -14.74 1.61
N PHE A 111 3.86 -15.21 0.51
CA PHE A 111 2.76 -14.51 -0.15
C PHE A 111 1.55 -14.34 0.79
N LEU A 112 1.15 -15.40 1.49
CA LEU A 112 0.05 -15.34 2.46
C LEU A 112 0.39 -14.46 3.66
N ARG A 113 1.65 -14.44 4.10
CA ARG A 113 2.13 -13.52 5.14
C ARG A 113 2.02 -12.07 4.67
N ALA A 114 2.44 -11.75 3.44
CA ALA A 114 2.32 -10.43 2.84
C ALA A 114 0.87 -9.96 2.75
N GLN A 115 -0.04 -10.84 2.30
CA GLN A 115 -1.47 -10.55 2.23
C GLN A 115 -2.07 -10.28 3.62
N LYS A 116 -1.82 -11.16 4.60
CA LYS A 116 -2.34 -11.01 5.97
C LYS A 116 -1.86 -9.72 6.62
N GLU A 117 -0.57 -9.41 6.47
CA GLU A 117 0.02 -8.20 7.04
C GLU A 117 -0.51 -6.93 6.37
N THR A 118 -0.69 -6.95 5.05
CA THR A 118 -1.31 -5.84 4.30
C THR A 118 -2.73 -5.59 4.79
N LEU A 119 -3.56 -6.63 4.92
CA LEU A 119 -4.94 -6.50 5.41
C LEU A 119 -4.98 -5.91 6.83
N ALA A 120 -4.11 -6.37 7.73
CA ALA A 120 -4.03 -5.87 9.10
C ALA A 120 -3.60 -4.39 9.18
N MET A 121 -2.70 -3.93 8.29
CA MET A 121 -2.33 -2.52 8.19
C MET A 121 -3.45 -1.68 7.58
N LEU A 122 -4.13 -2.18 6.54
CA LEU A 122 -5.24 -1.46 5.88
C LEU A 122 -6.42 -1.19 6.83
N GLU A 123 -6.64 -2.00 7.85
CA GLU A 123 -7.62 -1.71 8.91
C GLU A 123 -7.33 -0.39 9.64
N TRP A 124 -6.06 -0.07 9.90
CA TRP A 124 -5.66 1.21 10.48
C TRP A 124 -5.76 2.33 9.46
N LEU A 125 -5.27 2.10 8.24
CA LEU A 125 -5.29 3.09 7.16
C LEU A 125 -6.72 3.59 6.87
N LYS A 126 -7.67 2.66 6.70
CA LYS A 126 -9.07 3.03 6.40
C LYS A 126 -9.73 3.78 7.56
N ARG A 127 -9.44 3.41 8.82
CA ARG A 127 -9.99 4.07 10.01
C ARG A 127 -9.48 5.51 10.10
N TYR A 128 -8.18 5.72 9.92
CA TYR A 128 -7.60 7.06 9.99
C TYR A 128 -7.94 7.94 8.79
N ALA A 129 -8.03 7.36 7.58
CA ALA A 129 -8.53 8.08 6.42
C ALA A 129 -10.00 8.51 6.63
N ASN A 130 -10.84 7.66 7.22
CA ASN A 130 -12.23 8.00 7.52
C ASN A 130 -12.36 9.09 8.59
N ALA A 131 -11.48 9.09 9.59
CA ALA A 131 -11.46 10.07 10.67
C ALA A 131 -11.12 11.49 10.20
N ALA A 132 -10.69 11.68 8.94
CA ALA A 132 -10.47 12.99 8.34
C ALA A 132 -9.51 13.90 9.13
N LEU A 133 -8.58 13.31 9.90
CA LEU A 133 -7.68 14.01 10.84
C LEU A 133 -6.77 15.06 10.20
N PHE A 134 -6.65 15.05 8.87
CA PHE A 134 -5.74 15.90 8.09
C PHE A 134 -6.47 16.59 6.93
N GLU A 135 -7.81 16.53 6.90
CA GLU A 135 -8.60 17.33 5.96
C GLU A 135 -8.66 18.78 6.50
N GLU A 136 -8.37 19.76 5.63
CA GLU A 136 -8.57 21.19 5.92
C GLU A 136 -9.99 21.60 5.53
#